data_AF-A0A2V1CX17-F1
#
_entry.id   AF-A0A2V1CX17-F1
#
_cell.length_a   1.000
_cell.length_b   1.000
_cell.length_c   1.000
_cell.angle_alpha   90.00
_cell.angle_beta   90.00
_cell.angle_gamma   90.00
#
_symmetry.space_group_name_H-M   'P 1'
#
loop_
_entity.id
_entity.type
_entity.pdbx_description
1 polymer ?
#
loop_
_entity_poly.entity_id
_entity_poly.type
_entity_poly.pdbx_seq_one_letter_code
_entity_poly.pdbx_strand_id
1 'polypeptide(L)' 'RPGYFWMTGVVGDIVLALSSIYIMAFIVIFCFPYYLPTEASTMNYTSLMTGGLSIFIALWLQMKKDYVGPQYVPGRD' A
#
# COMPACT_ATOMS: atom_id res chain seq x y z
N ARG A 1 10.08 -14.87 -16.53
CA ARG A 1 10.05 -14.03 -17.76
C ARG A 1 9.18 -12.82 -17.44
N PRO A 2 9.66 -11.58 -17.62
CA PRO A 2 8.85 -10.39 -17.38
C PRO A 2 7.63 -10.35 -18.31
N GLY A 3 6.51 -9.79 -17.83
CA GLY A 3 5.26 -9.66 -18.58
C GLY A 3 5.28 -8.52 -19.61
N TYR A 4 4.23 -8.42 -20.42
CA TYR A 4 4.12 -7.45 -21.53
C TYR A 4 4.23 -5.97 -21.10
N PHE A 5 3.90 -5.64 -19.84
CA PHE A 5 3.94 -4.28 -19.29
C PHE A 5 5.08 -4.06 -18.29
N TRP A 6 6.18 -4.80 -18.45
CA TRP A 6 7.33 -4.66 -17.56
C TRP A 6 8.19 -3.45 -17.93
N MET A 7 8.40 -2.57 -16.95
CA MET A 7 9.35 -1.48 -17.04
C MET A 7 10.62 -1.85 -16.26
N THR A 8 11.78 -1.86 -16.93
CA THR A 8 13.05 -2.24 -16.28
C THR A 8 13.79 -1.06 -15.67
N GLY A 9 14.43 -1.35 -14.54
CA GLY A 9 15.38 -0.44 -13.89
C GLY A 9 14.67 0.73 -13.23
N VAL A 10 15.41 1.84 -13.11
CA VAL A 10 15.03 3.03 -12.34
C VAL A 10 13.69 3.62 -12.79
N VAL A 11 13.31 3.45 -14.07
CA VAL A 11 12.01 3.94 -14.56
C VAL A 11 10.84 3.22 -13.89
N GLY A 12 10.93 1.90 -13.70
CA GLY A 12 9.91 1.12 -13.00
C GLY A 12 9.77 1.56 -11.54
N ASP A 13 10.91 1.79 -10.87
CA ASP A 13 10.94 2.24 -9.47
C ASP A 13 10.32 3.63 -9.30
N ILE A 14 10.63 4.56 -10.20
CA ILE A 14 10.06 5.92 -10.19
C ILE A 14 8.55 5.88 -10.42
N VAL A 15 8.08 5.12 -11.41
CA VAL A 15 6.65 5.03 -11.73
C VAL A 15 5.87 4.41 -10.57
N LEU A 16 6.43 3.37 -9.93
CA LEU A 16 5.85 2.77 -8.73
C LEU A 16 5.77 3.78 -7.60
N ALA A 17 6.87 4.50 -7.31
CA ALA A 17 6.90 5.50 -6.24
C ALA A 17 5.89 6.63 -6.46
N LEU A 18 5.83 7.17 -7.69
CA LEU A 18 4.85 8.20 -8.07
C LEU A 18 3.41 7.69 -7.93
N SER A 19 3.15 6.46 -8.38
CA SER A 19 1.82 5.85 -8.29
C SER A 19 1.39 5.66 -6.83
N SER A 20 2.30 5.19 -5.98
CA SER A 20 2.03 5.04 -4.55
C SER A 20 1.75 6.39 -3.87
N ILE A 21 2.54 7.43 -4.16
CA ILE A 21 2.33 8.77 -3.61
C ILE A 21 1.00 9.36 -4.08
N TYR A 22 0.66 9.19 -5.36
CA TYR A 22 -0.61 9.62 -5.92
C TYR A 22 -1.78 9.00 -5.16
N ILE A 23 -1.80 7.67 -4.99
CA ILE A 23 -2.87 6.98 -4.26
C ILE A 23 -2.97 7.48 -2.81
N MET A 24 -1.84 7.69 -2.12
CA MET A 24 -1.85 8.23 -0.74
C MET A 24 -2.51 9.61 -0.65
N ALA A 25 -2.23 10.50 -1.59
CA ALA A 25 -2.83 11.84 -1.60
C ALA A 25 -4.36 11.78 -1.80
N PHE A 26 -4.83 10.98 -2.76
CA PHE A 26 -6.25 10.88 -3.08
C PHE A 26 -7.06 10.15 -2.00
N ILE A 27 -6.47 9.18 -1.29
CA ILE A 27 -7.12 8.53 -0.13
C ILE A 27 -7.47 9.55 0.95
N VAL A 28 -6.58 10.52 1.22
CA VAL A 28 -6.80 11.56 2.21
C VAL A 28 -7.85 12.56 1.72
N ILE A 29 -7.73 13.03 0.48
CA ILE A 29 -8.67 14.01 -0.10
C ILE A 29 -10.10 13.47 -0.13
N PHE A 30 -10.30 12.23 -0.57
CA PHE A 30 -11.64 11.62 -0.63
C PHE A 30 -12.23 11.23 0.73
N CYS A 31 -11.44 11.26 1.80
CA CYS A 31 -11.97 11.09 3.15
C CYS A 31 -12.63 12.35 3.72
N PHE A 32 -12.37 13.51 3.12
CA PHE A 32 -13.07 14.74 3.49
C PHE A 32 -14.47 14.80 2.84
N PRO A 33 -15.49 15.27 3.59
CA PRO A 33 -16.81 15.52 3.04
C PRO A 33 -16.79 16.71 2.06
N TYR A 34 -17.83 16.79 1.23
CA TYR A 34 -17.95 17.81 0.17
C TYR A 34 -17.97 19.26 0.68
N TYR A 35 -18.38 19.49 1.93
CA TYR A 35 -18.48 20.82 2.53
C TYR A 35 -17.61 20.93 3.80
N LEU A 36 -17.03 22.12 3.97
CA LEU A 36 -16.32 22.55 5.17
C LEU A 36 -17.22 23.56 5.92
N PRO A 37 -17.21 23.60 7.27
CA PRO A 37 -16.39 22.82 8.19
C PRO A 37 -16.90 21.38 8.36
N THR A 38 -15.96 20.45 8.56
CA THR A 38 -16.26 19.02 8.74
C THR A 38 -16.62 18.73 10.19
N GLU A 39 -17.71 18.01 10.45
CA GLU A 39 -18.00 17.45 11.77
C GLU A 39 -17.42 16.05 11.91
N ALA A 40 -16.95 15.72 13.11
CA ALA A 40 -16.37 14.40 13.39
C ALA A 40 -17.37 13.25 13.15
N SER A 41 -18.67 13.51 13.21
CA SER A 41 -19.72 12.51 12.92
C SER A 41 -19.89 12.20 11.44
N THR A 42 -19.50 13.11 10.54
CA THR A 42 -19.77 13.01 9.10
C THR A 42 -18.52 12.72 8.26
N MET A 43 -17.33 12.76 8.86
CA MET A 43 -16.05 12.51 8.18
C MET A 43 -15.79 11.01 7.96
N ASN A 44 -15.20 10.66 6.81
CA ASN A 44 -14.79 9.31 6.51
C ASN A 44 -13.42 9.01 7.16
N TYR A 45 -13.38 8.06 8.10
CA TYR A 45 -12.18 7.68 8.85
C TYR A 45 -11.32 6.61 8.14
N THR A 46 -11.67 6.21 6.93
CA THR A 46 -10.97 5.14 6.20
C THR A 46 -9.51 5.50 5.95
N SER A 47 -9.17 6.75 5.67
CA SER A 47 -7.76 7.18 5.48
C SER A 47 -6.90 6.96 6.73
N LEU A 48 -7.44 7.23 7.91
CA LEU A 48 -6.77 7.00 9.18
C LEU A 48 -6.57 5.51 9.45
N MET A 49 -7.60 4.70 9.16
CA MET A 49 -7.53 3.25 9.31
C MET A 49 -6.52 2.61 8.35
N THR A 50 -6.54 3.01 7.08
CA THR A 50 -5.60 2.49 6.07
C THR A 50 -4.17 2.93 6.35
N GLY A 51 -3.97 4.20 6.77
CA GLY A 51 -2.67 4.70 7.21
C GLY A 51 -2.14 3.96 8.44
N GLY A 52 -2.97 3.81 9.49
CA GLY A 52 -2.62 3.10 10.71
C GLY A 52 -2.23 1.64 10.43
N LEU A 53 -3.04 0.92 9.65
CA LEU A 53 -2.75 -0.46 9.26
C LEU A 53 -1.43 -0.55 8.45
N SER A 54 -1.19 0.37 7.53
CA SER A 54 0.03 0.40 6.73
C SER A 54 1.29 0.57 7.59
N ILE A 55 1.22 1.39 8.64
CA ILE A 55 2.32 1.57 9.60
C ILE A 55 2.56 0.27 10.37
N PHE A 56 1.51 -0.38 10.88
CA PHE A 56 1.66 -1.65 11.60
C PHE A 56 2.24 -2.75 10.72
N ILE A 57 1.83 -2.82 9.45
CA ILE A 57 2.40 -3.77 8.48
C ILE A 57 3.88 -3.45 8.20
N ALA A 58 4.24 -2.18 8.00
CA ALA A 58 5.63 -1.79 7.78
C ALA A 58 6.53 -2.13 8.97
N LEU A 59 6.05 -1.88 10.20
CA LEU A 59 6.75 -2.28 11.43
C LEU A 59 6.88 -3.80 11.53
N TRP A 60 5.82 -4.54 11.21
CA TRP A 60 5.83 -5.99 11.23
C TRP A 60 6.85 -6.56 10.24
N LEU A 61 6.90 -6.04 9.01
CA LEU A 61 7.88 -6.44 8.00
C LEU A 61 9.32 -6.23 8.48
N GLN A 62 9.59 -5.13 9.19
CA GLN A 62 10.92 -4.86 9.74
C GLN A 62 11.32 -5.84 10.87
N MET A 63 10.32 -6.36 11.61
CA MET A 63 10.52 -7.34 12.69
C MET A 63 10.58 -8.79 12.18
N LYS A 64 9.97 -9.10 11.03
CA LYS A 64 9.82 -10.45 10.43
C LYS A 64 11.09 -10.98 9.73
N LYS A 65 12.29 -10.63 10.23
CA LYS A 65 13.57 -10.94 9.56
C LYS A 65 13.81 -12.44 9.29
N ASP A 66 13.26 -13.33 10.13
CA ASP A 66 13.43 -14.78 10.03
C ASP A 66 12.21 -15.52 9.48
N TYR A 67 11.25 -14.82 8.87
CA TYR A 67 10.05 -15.46 8.33
C TYR A 67 10.34 -16.17 7.01
N VAL A 68 10.38 -17.51 7.05
CA VAL A 68 10.44 -18.36 5.87
C VAL A 68 9.02 -18.64 5.38
N GLY A 69 8.67 -18.13 4.20
CA GLY A 69 7.40 -18.43 3.55
C GLY A 69 7.29 -19.92 3.16
N PRO A 70 6.06 -20.44 2.95
CA PRO A 70 5.84 -21.83 2.56
C PRO A 70 6.67 -22.18 1.32
N GLN A 71 7.51 -23.20 1.45
CA GLN A 71 8.36 -23.68 0.37
C GLN A 71 7.52 -24.57 -0.56
N TYR A 72 7.70 -24.38 -1.87
CA TYR A 72 7.15 -25.31 -2.85
C TYR A 72 7.81 -26.68 -2.63
N VAL A 73 7.03 -27.66 -2.18
CA VAL A 73 7.47 -29.06 -2.12
C VAL A 73 7.07 -29.69 -3.45
N PRO A 74 8.03 -30.07 -4.32
CA PRO A 74 7.69 -30.78 -5.55
C PRO A 74 7.03 -32.10 -5.17
N GLY A 75 5.84 -32.35 -5.72
CA GLY A 75 5.22 -33.67 -5.72
C GLY A 75 6.18 -34.65 -6.38
N ARG A 76 6.37 -35.81 -5.74
CA ARG A 76 7.23 -36.87 -6.25
C ARG A 76 6.44 -37.62 -7.34
N ASP A 77 6.60 -37.17 -8.58
CA ASP A 77 6.15 -37.90 -9.78
C ASP A 77 7.26 -38.85 -10.25
#